data_AF-A0AAN8JAB9-F1
#
_entry.id   AF-A0AAN8JAB9-F1
#
_cell.length_a   1.000
_cell.length_b   1.000
_cell.length_c   1.000
_cell.angle_alpha   90.00
_cell.angle_beta   90.00
_cell.angle_gamma   90.00
#
_symmetry.space_group_name_H-M   'P 1'
#
loop_
_entity.id
_entity.type
_entity.pdbx_description
1 polymer ?
#
loop_
_entity_poly.entity_id
_entity_poly.type
_entity_poly.pdbx_seq_one_letter_code
_entity_poly.pdbx_strand_id
1 'polypeptide(L)'
;MVNRRGLPKEVITDNGSNFVGAERELHELVQQLNIYTMIASTANQGVKWTFNPPISPHFGGAFESMIKSAKKAIYAILGNSDVTDEELLSAMTGAESLINSRPLTYQS
;
A
#
# COMPACT_ATOMS: atom_id res chain seq x y z
N MET A 1 -6.61 3.29 0.83
CA MET A 1 -5.52 4.05 1.49
C MET A 1 -5.74 5.56 1.40
N VAL A 2 -5.92 6.14 0.21
CA VAL A 2 -6.10 7.59 0.03
C VAL A 2 -7.24 8.16 0.89
N ASN A 3 -8.43 7.55 0.85
CA ASN A 3 -9.58 8.02 1.62
C ASN A 3 -9.41 7.88 3.15
N ARG A 4 -8.48 7.03 3.63
CA ARG A 4 -8.27 6.78 5.08
C ARG A 4 -7.03 7.48 5.64
N ARG A 5 -5.99 7.67 4.83
CA ARG A 5 -4.65 8.13 5.26
C ARG A 5 -4.16 9.37 4.48
N GLY A 6 -4.93 9.84 3.50
CA GLY A 6 -4.54 10.93 2.59
C GLY A 6 -3.77 10.43 1.35
N LEU A 7 -3.60 11.34 0.38
CA LEU A 7 -2.84 11.07 -0.84
C LEU A 7 -1.33 11.04 -0.53
N PRO A 8 -0.61 9.93 -0.82
CA PRO A 8 0.82 9.87 -0.60
C PRO A 8 1.55 10.79 -1.58
N LYS A 9 2.69 11.34 -1.15
CA LYS A 9 3.59 12.10 -2.05
C LYS A 9 4.41 11.18 -2.96
N GLU A 10 4.75 9.99 -2.47
CA GLU A 10 5.58 9.01 -3.16
C GLU A 10 5.08 7.60 -2.88
N VAL A 11 5.14 6.74 -3.91
CA VAL A 11 4.85 5.31 -3.85
C VAL A 11 6.08 4.56 -4.34
N ILE A 12 6.57 3.61 -3.52
CA ILE A 12 7.74 2.80 -3.83
C ILE A 12 7.29 1.34 -3.98
N THR A 13 7.61 0.70 -5.11
CA THR A 13 7.25 -0.71 -5.39
C THR A 13 8.42 -1.50 -5.95
N ASP A 14 8.29 -2.83 -5.95
CA ASP A 14 9.14 -3.67 -6.78
C ASP A 14 8.76 -3.59 -8.27
N ASN A 15 9.59 -4.18 -9.13
CA ASN A 15 9.40 -4.23 -10.59
C ASN A 15 8.41 -5.32 -11.03
N GLY A 16 7.52 -5.78 -10.15
CA GLY A 16 6.47 -6.71 -10.51
C GLY A 16 5.60 -6.14 -11.63
N SER A 17 5.29 -6.96 -12.63
CA SER A 17 4.52 -6.53 -13.82
C SER A 17 3.18 -5.89 -13.47
N ASN A 18 2.55 -6.32 -12.36
CA ASN A 18 1.32 -5.73 -11.85
C ASN A 18 1.50 -4.26 -11.45
N PHE A 19 2.61 -3.91 -10.79
CA PHE A 19 2.89 -2.53 -10.39
C PHE A 19 3.33 -1.67 -11.57
N VAL A 20 4.10 -2.23 -12.50
CA VAL A 20 4.47 -1.55 -13.75
C VAL A 20 3.22 -1.23 -14.58
N GLY A 21 2.30 -2.19 -14.71
CA GLY A 21 1.02 -1.99 -15.40
C GLY A 21 0.14 -0.95 -14.71
N ALA A 22 0.04 -1.01 -13.38
CA ALA A 22 -0.76 -0.07 -12.59
C ALA A 22 -0.22 1.36 -12.66
N GLU A 23 1.11 1.55 -12.61
CA GLU A 23 1.74 2.87 -12.78
C GLU A 23 1.42 3.44 -14.15
N ARG A 24 1.55 2.63 -15.21
CA ARG A 24 1.21 3.04 -16.58
C ARG A 24 -0.26 3.42 -16.72
N GLU A 25 -1.18 2.59 -16.23
CA GLU A 25 -2.62 2.83 -16.31
C GLU A 25 -3.02 4.11 -15.56
N LEU A 26 -2.48 4.31 -14.35
CA LEU A 26 -2.71 5.53 -13.58
C LEU A 26 -2.15 6.77 -14.30
N HIS A 27 -0.98 6.65 -14.93
CA HIS A 27 -0.38 7.73 -15.70
C HIS A 27 -1.25 8.11 -16.90
N GLU A 28 -1.74 7.13 -17.66
CA GLU A 28 -2.65 7.32 -18.80
C GLU A 28 -3.98 7.95 -18.37
N LEU A 29 -4.59 7.47 -17.27
CA LEU A 29 -5.82 8.03 -16.73
C LEU A 29 -5.64 9.50 -16.31
N VAL A 30 -4.54 9.82 -15.63
CA VAL A 30 -4.23 11.21 -15.26
C VAL A 30 -4.07 12.07 -16.50
N GLN A 31 -3.36 11.60 -17.53
CA GLN A 31 -3.21 12.36 -18.79
C GLN A 31 -4.57 12.60 -19.48
N GLN A 32 -5.43 11.58 -19.56
CA GLN A 32 -6.78 11.70 -20.15
C GLN A 32 -7.64 12.70 -19.37
N LEU A 33 -7.58 12.69 -18.04
CA LEU A 33 -8.30 13.62 -17.18
C LEU A 33 -7.73 15.05 -17.25
N ASN A 34 -6.41 15.20 -17.41
CA ASN A 34 -5.73 16.51 -17.45
C ASN A 34 -6.04 17.32 -18.71
N ILE A 35 -6.40 16.71 -19.85
CA ILE A 35 -6.76 17.48 -21.06
C ILE A 35 -7.95 18.42 -20.80
N TYR A 36 -8.88 18.05 -19.90
CA TYR A 36 -10.07 18.85 -19.61
C TYR A 36 -9.96 19.77 -18.39
N THR A 37 -8.99 19.57 -17.50
CA THR A 37 -8.94 20.26 -16.18
C THR A 37 -7.69 21.11 -15.93
N MET A 38 -6.66 21.05 -16.79
CA MET A 38 -5.39 21.76 -16.60
C MET A 38 -5.47 23.30 -16.50
N ILE A 39 -6.58 23.93 -16.88
CA ILE A 39 -6.71 25.41 -16.84
C ILE A 39 -7.36 25.92 -15.54
N ALA A 40 -8.09 25.10 -14.78
CA ALA A 40 -9.04 25.64 -13.80
C ALA A 40 -8.67 25.46 -12.31
N SER A 41 -7.83 24.50 -11.90
CA SER A 41 -7.59 24.31 -10.46
C SER A 41 -6.23 23.72 -10.12
N THR A 42 -5.33 24.59 -9.68
CA THR A 42 -4.65 24.50 -8.37
C THR A 42 -4.24 23.09 -7.90
N ALA A 43 -2.93 22.87 -7.75
CA ALA A 43 -2.27 21.71 -7.10
C ALA A 43 -1.89 20.54 -8.02
N ASN A 44 -0.83 20.76 -8.79
CA ASN A 44 0.01 19.74 -9.39
C ASN A 44 0.75 18.92 -8.29
N GLN A 45 0.04 18.10 -7.51
CA GLN A 45 0.63 17.14 -6.58
C GLN A 45 0.52 15.73 -7.17
N GLY A 46 1.21 15.50 -8.28
CA GLY A 46 1.37 14.16 -8.83
C GLY A 46 2.05 13.25 -7.79
N VAL A 47 1.50 12.05 -7.59
CA VAL A 47 2.15 11.02 -6.77
C VAL A 47 3.40 10.57 -7.52
N LYS A 48 4.58 10.72 -6.92
CA LYS A 48 5.81 10.20 -7.51
C LYS A 48 5.84 8.68 -7.36
N TRP A 49 5.86 7.94 -8.46
CA TRP A 49 6.10 6.49 -8.41
C TRP A 49 7.59 6.19 -8.58
N THR A 50 8.14 5.33 -7.74
CA THR A 50 9.54 4.90 -7.82
C THR A 50 9.63 3.39 -7.72
N PHE A 51 10.36 2.77 -8.65
CA PHE A 51 10.62 1.34 -8.63
C PHE A 51 11.96 1.06 -7.95
N ASN A 52 12.01 -0.03 -7.17
CA ASN A 52 13.25 -0.52 -6.59
C ASN A 52 14.26 -0.86 -7.70
N PRO A 53 15.57 -0.69 -7.48
CA PRO A 53 16.57 -1.10 -8.45
C PRO A 53 16.41 -2.59 -8.78
N PRO A 54 16.56 -2.99 -10.06
CA PRO A 54 16.47 -4.39 -10.45
C PRO A 54 17.51 -5.21 -9.68
N ILE A 55 17.09 -6.38 -9.19
CA ILE A 55 17.97 -7.33 -8.47
C ILE A 55 18.50 -6.73 -7.14
N SER A 56 17.75 -5.81 -6.52
CA SER A 56 18.10 -5.28 -5.19
C SER A 56 17.08 -5.70 -4.12
N PRO A 57 17.12 -6.97 -3.66
CA PRO A 57 16.15 -7.52 -2.72
C PRO A 57 16.13 -6.80 -1.36
N HIS A 58 17.24 -6.14 -0.99
CA HIS A 58 17.33 -5.39 0.27
C HIS A 58 16.34 -4.21 0.35
N PHE A 59 15.94 -3.62 -0.78
CA PHE A 59 14.93 -2.54 -0.80
C PHE A 59 13.51 -3.04 -0.52
N GLY A 60 13.27 -4.35 -0.61
CA GLY A 60 11.98 -4.98 -0.29
C GLY A 60 11.82 -5.38 1.18
N GLY A 61 12.92 -5.50 1.93
CA GLY A 61 12.92 -6.19 3.22
C GLY A 61 11.99 -5.59 4.29
N ALA A 62 11.80 -4.28 4.28
CA ALA A 62 10.86 -3.61 5.20
C ALA A 62 9.41 -4.00 4.89
N PHE A 63 9.02 -3.97 3.61
CA PHE A 63 7.68 -4.36 3.17
C PHE A 63 7.44 -5.87 3.43
N GLU A 64 8.42 -6.72 3.14
CA GLU A 64 8.35 -8.16 3.41
C GLU A 64 8.18 -8.48 4.90
N SER A 65 8.91 -7.77 5.76
CA SER A 65 8.81 -7.90 7.22
C SER A 65 7.42 -7.51 7.73
N MET A 66 6.84 -6.45 7.17
CA MET A 66 5.48 -6.03 7.49
C MET A 66 4.43 -7.02 6.98
N ILE A 67 4.58 -7.55 5.75
CA ILE A 67 3.69 -8.58 5.18
C ILE A 67 3.73 -9.84 6.06
N LYS A 68 4.91 -10.27 6.49
CA LYS A 68 5.06 -11.43 7.39
C LYS A 68 4.32 -11.20 8.71
N SER A 69 4.42 -10.01 9.28
CA SER A 69 3.75 -9.65 10.54
C SER A 69 2.21 -9.62 10.37
N ALA A 70 1.72 -9.05 9.28
CA ALA A 70 0.30 -9.04 8.93
C ALA A 70 -0.26 -10.46 8.76
N LYS A 71 0.41 -11.30 7.97
CA LYS A 71 0.01 -12.71 7.80
C LYS A 71 -0.06 -13.43 9.14
N LYS A 72 0.96 -13.28 10.00
CA LYS A 72 0.98 -13.91 11.32
C LYS A 72 -0.21 -13.47 12.19
N ALA A 73 -0.54 -12.17 12.18
CA ALA A 73 -1.68 -11.65 12.93
C ALA A 73 -3.02 -12.19 12.39
N ILE A 74 -3.21 -12.19 11.07
CA ILE A 74 -4.43 -12.71 10.44
C ILE A 74 -4.60 -14.21 10.73
N TYR A 75 -3.54 -15.00 10.57
CA TYR A 75 -3.55 -16.44 10.89
C TYR A 75 -3.85 -16.71 12.37
N ALA A 76 -3.41 -15.84 13.28
CA ALA A 76 -3.74 -15.99 14.70
C ALA A 76 -5.23 -15.75 15.00
N ILE A 77 -5.92 -14.95 14.18
CA ILE A 77 -7.36 -14.65 14.32
C ILE A 77 -8.20 -15.75 13.67
N LEU A 78 -7.88 -16.13 12.42
CA LEU A 78 -8.73 -17.00 11.60
C LEU A 78 -8.34 -18.49 11.63
N GLY A 79 -7.09 -18.81 11.98
CA GLY A 79 -6.59 -20.18 11.96
C GLY A 79 -6.68 -20.83 10.57
N ASN A 80 -7.28 -22.02 10.50
CA ASN A 80 -7.51 -22.80 9.28
C ASN A 80 -9.00 -22.87 8.91
N SER A 81 -9.81 -21.95 9.41
CA SER A 81 -11.25 -21.93 9.12
C SER A 81 -11.52 -21.46 7.69
N ASP A 82 -12.57 -22.01 7.08
CA ASP A 82 -13.19 -21.37 5.92
C ASP A 82 -13.87 -20.09 6.38
N VAL A 83 -13.63 -18.99 5.67
CA VAL A 83 -14.06 -17.65 6.08
C VAL A 83 -14.79 -16.96 4.94
N THR A 84 -15.77 -16.16 5.32
CA THR A 84 -16.45 -15.20 4.43
C THR A 84 -15.60 -13.95 4.23
N ASP A 85 -15.93 -13.17 3.21
CA ASP A 85 -15.27 -11.88 2.94
C ASP A 85 -15.39 -10.91 4.13
N GLU A 86 -16.52 -10.92 4.82
CA GLU A 86 -16.78 -10.06 5.99
C GLU A 86 -15.89 -10.44 7.18
N GLU A 87 -15.72 -11.74 7.43
CA GLU A 87 -14.81 -12.26 8.46
C GLU A 87 -13.35 -11.95 8.13
N LEU A 88 -12.97 -12.10 6.85
CA LEU A 88 -11.63 -11.76 6.40
C LEU A 88 -11.33 -10.26 6.56
N LEU A 89 -12.25 -9.38 6.15
CA LEU A 89 -12.13 -7.93 6.32
C LEU A 89 -12.02 -7.53 7.79
N SER A 90 -12.79 -8.19 8.66
CA SER A 90 -12.75 -7.98 10.11
C SER A 90 -11.39 -8.38 10.68
N ALA A 91 -10.86 -9.54 10.29
CA ALA A 91 -9.53 -9.99 10.70
C ALA A 91 -8.40 -9.06 10.19
N MET A 92 -8.50 -8.57 8.95
CA MET A 92 -7.56 -7.59 8.41
C MET A 92 -7.56 -6.29 9.21
N THR A 93 -8.74 -5.81 9.62
CA THR A 93 -8.87 -4.60 10.45
C THR A 93 -8.26 -4.80 11.84
N GLY A 94 -8.48 -5.96 12.45
CA GLY A 94 -7.84 -6.34 13.72
C GLY A 94 -6.32 -6.41 13.62
N ALA A 95 -5.81 -7.04 12.56
CA ALA A 95 -4.36 -7.10 12.29
C ALA A 95 -3.76 -5.71 12.04
N GLU A 96 -4.43 -4.83 11.30
CA GLU A 96 -4.00 -3.44 11.09
C GLU A 96 -3.89 -2.71 12.43
N SER A 97 -4.90 -2.82 13.30
CA SER A 97 -4.90 -2.18 14.62
C SER A 97 -3.75 -2.68 15.50
N LEU A 98 -3.55 -4.00 15.55
CA LEU A 98 -2.49 -4.63 16.34
C LEU A 98 -1.10 -4.15 15.91
N ILE A 99 -0.82 -4.13 14.60
CA ILE A 99 0.49 -3.74 14.07
C ILE A 99 0.78 -2.27 14.33
N ASN A 100 -0.22 -1.39 14.14
CA ASN A 100 -0.07 0.05 14.34
C ASN A 100 -0.02 0.45 15.82
N SER A 101 -0.48 -0.40 16.74
CA SER A 101 -0.42 -0.15 18.19
C SER A 101 0.91 -0.59 18.82
N ARG A 102 1.83 -1.18 18.04
CA ARG A 102 3.14 -1.62 18.53
C ARG A 102 4.02 -0.40 18.85
N PRO A 103 4.64 -0.33 20.05
CA PRO A 103 5.63 0.70 20.36
C PRO A 103 6.77 0.71 19.33
N LEU A 104 7.13 1.90 18.84
CA LEU A 104 8.26 2.09 17.91
C LEU A 104 9.62 2.00 18.61
N THR A 105 9.63 2.26 19.91
CA THR A 105 10.82 2.23 20.77
C THR A 105 10.45 1.59 22.11
N TYR A 106 11.46 1.27 22.93
CA TYR A 106 11.27 0.86 24.31
C TYR A 106 10.45 1.91 25.06
N GLN A 107 9.43 1.45 25.77
CA GLN A 107 8.76 2.28 26.78
C GLN A 107 9.62 2.24 28.03
N SER A 108 10.14 3.41 28.41
CA SER A 108 10.80 3.68 29.70
C SER A 108 9.83 3.56 30.86
#